data_AF-A0A9D6FH72-F1
#
_entry.id   AF-A0A9D6FH72-F1
#
_cell.length_a   1.000
_cell.length_b   1.000
_cell.length_c   1.000
_cell.angle_alpha   90.00
_cell.angle_beta   90.00
_cell.angle_gamma   90.00
#
_symmetry.space_group_name_H-M   'P 1'
#
loop_
_entity.id
_entity.type
_entity.pdbx_description
1 polymer ?
#
loop_
_entity_poly.entity_id
_entity_poly.type
_entity_poly.pdbx_seq_one_letter_code
_entity_poly.pdbx_strand_id
1 'polypeptide(L)'
;MRRTQLFALMAVAMFIALGVSAAEKTVTLEGTLVDSKCYLKDNTLTGNDRGPVKECGTICLESGTPGGLLTKDKVFYAVIVPASILAPHVGKTIRALGSVYNAPRIHQDPSRSPWCGLVVWTAISSSTRLTTCW
;
A
#
# COMPACT_ATOMS: atom_id res chain seq x y z
N MET A 1 0.43 34.83 43.96
CA MET A 1 1.22 33.98 43.03
C MET A 1 0.56 32.60 42.79
N ARG A 2 -0.74 32.53 42.43
CA ARG A 2 -1.46 31.24 42.34
C ARG A 2 -2.26 31.06 41.03
N ARG A 3 -2.73 32.16 40.43
CA ARG A 3 -3.51 32.13 39.17
C ARG A 3 -2.64 31.98 37.92
N THR A 4 -1.50 32.68 37.84
CA THR A 4 -0.62 32.65 36.66
C THR A 4 0.02 31.27 36.44
N GLN A 5 0.33 30.54 37.51
CA GLN A 5 0.85 29.17 37.42
C GLN A 5 -0.21 28.14 36.97
N LEU A 6 -1.48 28.34 37.37
CA LEU A 6 -2.59 27.50 36.89
C LEU A 6 -2.82 27.66 35.38
N PHE A 7 -2.75 28.89 34.87
CA PHE A 7 -2.86 29.14 33.43
C PHE A 7 -1.69 28.56 32.64
N ALA A 8 -0.47 28.64 33.16
CA ALA A 8 0.71 28.04 32.53
C ALA A 8 0.60 26.50 32.46
N LEU A 9 0.16 25.86 33.55
CA LEU A 9 -0.05 24.40 33.58
C LEU A 9 -1.15 23.96 32.62
N MET A 10 -2.24 24.72 32.52
CA MET A 10 -3.34 24.40 31.61
C MET A 10 -2.92 24.54 30.13
N ALA A 11 -2.13 25.57 29.81
CA ALA A 11 -1.58 25.74 28.48
C ALA A 11 -0.64 24.58 28.10
N VAL A 12 0.26 24.17 29.00
CA VAL A 12 1.16 23.04 28.76
C VAL A 12 0.39 21.73 28.56
N ALA A 13 -0.64 21.47 29.37
CA ALA A 13 -1.49 20.29 29.22
C ALA A 13 -2.22 20.27 27.86
N MET A 14 -2.66 21.42 27.36
CA MET A 14 -3.31 21.56 26.07
C MET A 14 -2.34 21.33 24.89
N PHE A 15 -1.08 21.75 25.01
CA PHE A 15 -0.04 21.43 24.02
C PHE A 15 0.32 19.95 24.00
N ILE A 16 0.32 19.27 25.15
CA ILE A 16 0.57 17.81 25.23
C ILE A 16 -0.59 17.02 24.60
N ALA A 17 -1.84 17.47 24.77
CA ALA A 17 -3.01 16.83 24.16
C ALA A 17 -3.02 16.90 22.63
N LEU A 18 -2.42 17.94 22.04
CA LEU A 18 -2.24 18.08 20.58
C LEU A 18 -1.06 17.25 20.04
N GLY A 19 -0.16 16.78 20.92
CA GLY A 19 1.02 15.99 20.58
C GLY A 19 0.80 14.48 20.58
N VAL A 20 -0.42 14.00 20.88
CA VAL A 20 -0.75 12.57 20.85
C VAL A 20 -0.66 12.10 19.40
N SER A 21 0.43 11.41 19.12
CA SER A 21 0.84 10.94 17.80
C SER A 21 -0.25 10.05 17.20
N ALA A 22 -0.62 10.31 15.95
CA ALA A 22 -1.52 9.43 15.20
C ALA A 22 -0.91 8.03 15.16
N ALA A 23 -1.48 7.10 15.94
CA ALA A 23 -1.08 5.70 15.88
C ALA A 23 -1.25 5.20 14.44
N GLU A 24 -0.16 4.70 13.88
CA GLU A 24 -0.07 4.20 12.52
C GLU A 24 -1.03 3.01 12.35
N LYS A 25 -2.17 3.23 11.71
CA LYS A 25 -3.21 2.21 11.59
C LYS A 25 -2.74 1.13 10.62
N THR A 26 -2.50 -0.07 11.15
CA THR A 26 -2.30 -1.26 10.34
C THR A 26 -3.57 -1.55 9.55
N VAL A 27 -3.43 -1.76 8.24
CA VAL A 27 -4.51 -2.11 7.33
C VAL A 27 -4.17 -3.40 6.59
N THR A 28 -5.20 -4.12 6.17
CA THR A 28 -5.05 -5.21 5.22
C THR A 28 -5.63 -4.77 3.89
N LEU A 29 -4.82 -4.79 2.84
CA LEU A 29 -5.25 -4.61 1.47
C LEU A 29 -5.43 -5.98 0.83
N GLU A 30 -6.54 -6.17 0.13
CA GLU A 30 -6.87 -7.39 -0.59
C GLU A 30 -7.22 -7.04 -2.03
N GLY A 31 -6.67 -7.79 -2.97
CA GLY A 31 -6.81 -7.48 -4.39
C GLY A 31 -6.21 -8.54 -5.29
N THR A 32 -6.46 -8.42 -6.58
CA THR A 32 -5.87 -9.28 -7.60
C THR A 32 -4.44 -8.82 -7.89
N LEU A 33 -3.50 -9.75 -7.91
CA LEU A 33 -2.15 -9.47 -8.39
C LEU A 33 -2.17 -9.35 -9.92
N VAL A 34 -1.75 -8.19 -10.43
CA VAL A 34 -1.73 -7.90 -11.87
C VAL A 34 -0.32 -7.55 -12.34
N ASP A 35 -0.04 -7.83 -13.61
CA ASP A 35 1.12 -7.26 -14.31
C ASP A 35 0.92 -5.76 -14.48
N SER A 36 1.84 -4.95 -13.93
CA SER A 36 1.69 -3.49 -13.92
C SER A 36 1.63 -2.92 -15.33
N LYS A 37 2.44 -3.45 -16.26
CA LYS A 37 2.54 -2.93 -17.62
C LYS A 37 1.26 -3.17 -18.41
N CYS A 38 0.67 -4.35 -18.29
CA CYS A 38 -0.60 -4.68 -18.94
C CYS A 38 -1.74 -3.88 -18.31
N TYR A 39 -1.90 -3.94 -16.99
CA TYR A 39 -3.01 -3.26 -16.32
C TYR A 39 -2.98 -1.75 -16.55
N LEU A 40 -1.83 -1.08 -16.39
CA LEU A 40 -1.73 0.37 -16.58
C LEU A 40 -1.87 0.79 -18.05
N LYS A 41 -1.62 -0.10 -19.00
CA LYS A 41 -1.88 0.15 -20.42
C LYS A 41 -3.36 -0.04 -20.77
N ASP A 42 -4.02 -1.00 -20.14
CA ASP A 42 -5.43 -1.32 -20.32
C ASP A 42 -5.99 -1.96 -19.04
N ASN A 43 -6.80 -1.18 -18.33
CA ASN A 43 -7.33 -1.54 -17.01
C ASN A 43 -8.32 -2.73 -17.03
N THR A 44 -8.63 -3.29 -18.20
CA THR A 44 -9.41 -4.54 -18.30
C THR A 44 -8.56 -5.80 -18.09
N LEU A 45 -7.23 -5.66 -18.18
CA LEU A 45 -6.27 -6.77 -18.12
C LEU A 45 -5.87 -7.08 -16.69
N THR A 46 -6.64 -7.95 -16.06
CA THR A 46 -6.43 -8.34 -14.64
C THR A 46 -6.02 -9.80 -14.48
N GLY A 47 -6.10 -10.60 -15.55
CA GLY A 47 -5.75 -12.03 -15.55
C GLY A 47 -4.30 -12.31 -15.92
N ASN A 48 -3.92 -13.59 -15.86
CA ASN A 48 -2.59 -14.05 -16.27
C ASN A 48 -2.45 -14.23 -17.79
N ASP A 49 -3.56 -14.47 -18.48
CA ASP A 49 -3.59 -14.71 -19.91
C ASP A 49 -3.84 -13.41 -20.69
N ARG A 50 -3.32 -13.34 -21.91
CA ARG A 50 -3.56 -12.22 -22.82
C ARG A 50 -3.91 -12.73 -24.22
N GLY A 51 -5.21 -12.73 -24.52
CA GLY A 51 -5.73 -13.28 -25.76
C GLY A 51 -5.32 -14.75 -25.91
N PRO A 52 -4.60 -15.13 -26.99
CA PRO A 52 -4.14 -16.50 -27.18
C PRO A 52 -2.92 -16.88 -26.33
N VAL A 53 -2.21 -15.90 -25.74
CA VAL A 53 -0.99 -16.16 -24.96
C VAL A 53 -1.35 -16.51 -23.53
N LYS A 54 -1.09 -17.76 -23.14
CA LYS A 54 -1.23 -18.25 -21.78
C LYS A 54 -0.09 -17.78 -20.91
N GLU A 55 -0.38 -17.49 -19.64
CA GLU A 55 0.61 -17.12 -18.63
C GLU A 55 1.48 -15.90 -19.01
N CYS A 56 0.93 -15.02 -19.85
CA CYS A 56 1.60 -13.81 -20.30
C CYS A 56 2.04 -12.92 -19.12
N GLY A 57 1.22 -12.82 -18.08
CA GLY A 57 1.54 -12.06 -16.88
C GLY A 57 2.69 -12.67 -16.09
N THR A 58 2.70 -14.00 -15.91
CA THR A 58 3.80 -14.74 -15.29
C THR A 58 5.11 -14.48 -16.03
N ILE A 59 5.12 -14.60 -17.37
CA ILE A 59 6.29 -14.30 -18.21
C ILE A 59 6.77 -12.86 -18.00
N CYS A 60 5.85 -11.89 -17.94
CA CYS A 60 6.20 -10.49 -17.73
C CYS A 60 6.87 -10.25 -16.37
N LEU A 61 6.37 -10.88 -15.31
CA LEU A 61 6.93 -10.76 -13.96
C LEU A 61 8.28 -11.49 -13.82
N GLU A 62 8.44 -12.66 -14.43
CA GLU A 62 9.74 -13.35 -14.51
C GLU A 62 10.78 -12.52 -15.28
N SER A 63 10.33 -11.75 -16.27
CA SER A 63 11.18 -10.83 -17.04
C SER A 63 11.47 -9.50 -16.32
N GLY A 64 11.02 -9.34 -15.06
CA GLY A 64 11.30 -8.15 -14.25
C GLY A 64 10.26 -7.05 -14.32
N THR A 65 9.10 -7.27 -14.96
CA THR A 65 8.00 -6.30 -14.91
C THR A 65 7.40 -6.28 -13.50
N PRO A 66 7.26 -5.10 -12.86
CA PRO A 66 6.70 -5.03 -11.51
C PRO A 66 5.28 -5.60 -11.45
N GLY A 67 4.92 -6.21 -10.33
CA GLY A 67 3.54 -6.58 -9.99
C GLY A 67 2.82 -5.45 -9.27
N GLY A 68 1.49 -5.45 -9.34
CA GLY A 68 0.64 -4.54 -8.59
C GLY A 68 -0.54 -5.26 -7.94
N LEU A 69 -0.99 -4.75 -6.80
CA LEU A 69 -2.20 -5.19 -6.12
C LEU A 69 -3.36 -4.31 -6.59
N LEU A 70 -4.35 -4.92 -7.23
CA LEU A 70 -5.57 -4.25 -7.66
C LEU A 70 -6.72 -4.59 -6.71
N THR A 71 -7.15 -3.63 -5.90
CA THR A 71 -8.27 -3.85 -4.98
C THR A 71 -9.61 -3.93 -5.72
N LYS A 72 -10.65 -4.42 -5.04
CA LYS A 72 -12.03 -4.47 -5.57
C LYS A 72 -12.54 -3.09 -6.00
N ASP A 73 -12.08 -2.04 -5.33
CA ASP A 73 -12.40 -0.64 -5.63
C ASP A 73 -11.60 -0.07 -6.81
N LYS A 74 -10.89 -0.93 -7.55
CA LYS A 74 -10.02 -0.58 -8.68
C LYS A 74 -8.86 0.36 -8.32
N VAL A 75 -8.43 0.35 -7.06
CA VAL A 75 -7.25 1.08 -6.63
C VAL A 75 -6.03 0.19 -6.86
N PHE A 76 -5.07 0.71 -7.62
CA PHE A 76 -3.81 0.04 -7.91
C PHE A 76 -2.74 0.44 -6.91
N TYR A 77 -2.12 -0.54 -6.27
CA TYR A 77 -0.96 -0.37 -5.41
C TYR A 77 0.25 -1.06 -6.05
N ALA A 78 1.29 -0.30 -6.37
CA ALA A 78 2.55 -0.88 -6.82
C ALA A 78 3.15 -1.72 -5.68
N VAL A 79 3.53 -2.97 -5.98
CA VAL A 79 4.15 -3.86 -5.00
C VAL A 79 5.65 -3.86 -5.23
N ILE A 80 6.39 -3.38 -4.24
CA ILE A 80 7.85 -3.24 -4.31
C ILE A 80 8.51 -4.48 -3.70
N VAL A 81 8.62 -5.53 -4.51
CA VAL A 81 9.34 -6.77 -4.22
C VAL A 81 9.92 -7.33 -5.53
N PRO A 82 10.86 -8.28 -5.50
CA PRO A 82 11.32 -8.96 -6.71
C PRO A 82 10.13 -9.56 -7.48
N ALA A 83 9.95 -9.13 -8.73
CA ALA A 83 8.80 -9.51 -9.55
C ALA A 83 8.68 -11.03 -9.77
N SER A 84 9.80 -11.74 -9.88
CA SER A 84 9.84 -13.19 -10.03
C SER A 84 9.16 -13.96 -8.90
N ILE A 85 9.18 -13.44 -7.67
CA ILE A 85 8.51 -14.05 -6.51
C ILE A 85 6.98 -13.96 -6.65
N LEU A 86 6.49 -12.95 -7.37
CA LEU A 86 5.07 -12.71 -7.60
C LEU A 86 4.53 -13.47 -8.82
N ALA A 87 5.38 -13.90 -9.75
CA ALA A 87 4.98 -14.52 -11.02
C ALA A 87 4.03 -15.73 -10.89
N PRO A 88 4.16 -16.65 -9.90
CA PRO A 88 3.23 -17.77 -9.72
C PRO A 88 1.84 -17.36 -9.21
N HIS A 89 1.67 -16.09 -8.83
CA HIS A 89 0.47 -15.58 -8.18
C HIS A 89 -0.33 -14.62 -9.08
N VAL A 90 0.12 -14.34 -10.30
CA VAL A 90 -0.57 -13.40 -11.20
C VAL A 90 -1.99 -13.89 -11.50
N GLY A 91 -2.94 -12.94 -11.49
CA GLY A 91 -4.36 -13.20 -11.66
C GLY A 91 -5.04 -13.81 -10.43
N LYS A 92 -4.30 -14.13 -9.35
CA LYS A 92 -4.86 -14.61 -8.09
C LYS A 92 -5.08 -13.45 -7.13
N THR A 93 -6.03 -13.61 -6.22
CA THR A 93 -6.20 -12.69 -5.10
C THR A 93 -5.07 -12.88 -4.10
N ILE A 94 -4.40 -11.80 -3.75
CA ILE A 94 -3.37 -11.75 -2.72
C ILE A 94 -3.79 -10.76 -1.62
N ARG A 95 -3.27 -10.98 -0.42
CA ARG A 95 -3.50 -10.12 0.74
C ARG A 95 -2.18 -9.60 1.25
N ALA A 96 -2.23 -8.35 1.65
CA ALA A 96 -1.04 -7.61 1.93
C ALA A 96 -1.33 -6.77 3.20
N LEU A 97 -0.55 -7.01 4.25
CA LEU A 97 -0.71 -6.39 5.56
C LEU A 97 0.38 -5.33 5.71
N GLY A 98 0.03 -4.20 6.32
CA GLY A 98 1.02 -3.19 6.62
C GLY A 98 0.37 -1.90 7.07
N SER A 99 1.18 -0.87 7.24
CA SER A 99 0.72 0.48 7.46
C SER A 99 0.67 1.25 6.14
N VAL A 100 -0.31 2.15 6.02
CA VAL A 100 -0.41 3.04 4.87
C VAL A 100 0.06 4.42 5.29
N TYR A 101 1.23 4.83 4.80
CA TYR A 101 1.70 6.21 4.89
C TYR A 101 0.94 7.06 3.89
N ASN A 102 0.28 8.13 4.36
CA ASN A 102 -0.58 9.02 3.57
C ASN A 102 -1.61 8.27 2.72
N ALA A 103 -2.59 7.62 3.38
CA ALA A 103 -3.74 7.02 2.70
C ALA A 103 -4.44 8.08 1.85
N PRO A 104 -4.36 8.04 0.52
CA PRO A 104 -5.15 8.94 -0.27
C PRO A 104 -6.57 8.38 -0.21
N ARG A 105 -7.49 9.14 0.38
CA ARG A 105 -8.81 9.21 -0.25
C ARG A 105 -8.53 9.79 -1.64
N ILE A 106 -8.45 8.94 -2.66
CA ILE A 106 -8.40 9.33 -4.07
C ILE A 106 -9.80 9.88 -4.41
N HIS A 107 -10.09 11.05 -3.85
CA HIS A 107 -11.12 12.03 -4.15
C HIS A 107 -11.08 13.05 -3.00
N GLN A 108 -10.19 14.05 -3.10
CA GLN A 108 -10.51 15.47 -2.93
C GLN A 108 -9.25 16.34 -3.02
N ASP A 109 -9.40 17.41 -3.79
CA ASP A 109 -8.58 18.62 -3.86
C ASP A 109 -7.42 18.66 -4.90
N PRO A 110 -7.62 19.37 -6.04
CA PRO A 110 -6.57 19.62 -7.03
C PRO A 110 -5.53 20.68 -6.60
N SER A 111 -5.51 21.16 -5.34
CA SER A 111 -4.64 22.26 -4.90
C SER A 111 -3.37 21.86 -4.12
N ARG A 112 -3.05 20.57 -3.91
CA ARG A 112 -1.82 20.15 -3.19
C ARG A 112 -0.83 19.33 -4.03
N SER A 113 0.44 19.68 -3.86
CA SER A 113 1.62 19.34 -4.66
C SER A 113 2.05 17.85 -4.62
N PRO A 114 2.86 17.38 -5.59
CA PRO A 114 2.79 16.00 -6.12
C PRO A 114 3.83 15.00 -5.59
N TRP A 115 4.42 15.20 -4.42
CA TRP A 115 5.57 14.38 -4.01
C TRP A 115 5.21 13.31 -2.97
N CYS A 116 5.26 12.05 -3.43
CA CYS A 116 5.64 10.86 -2.67
C CYS A 116 4.67 10.32 -1.60
N GLY A 117 3.77 9.43 -2.00
CA GLY A 117 3.23 8.39 -1.13
C GLY A 117 4.10 7.13 -1.24
N LEU A 118 5.05 6.95 -0.30
CA LEU A 118 5.87 5.74 -0.19
C LEU A 118 5.13 4.72 0.69
N VAL A 119 4.78 3.55 0.16
CA VAL A 119 4.18 2.46 0.95
C VAL A 119 5.31 1.54 1.42
N VAL A 120 5.59 1.55 2.73
CA VAL A 120 6.56 0.64 3.36
C VAL A 120 5.83 -0.66 3.72
N TRP A 121 6.18 -1.76 3.05
CA TRP A 121 5.53 -3.06 3.23
C TRP A 121 6.21 -3.90 4.32
N THR A 122 5.42 -4.38 5.28
CA THR A 122 5.81 -5.45 6.22
C THR A 122 5.01 -6.71 5.91
N ALA A 123 5.62 -7.61 5.12
CA ALA A 123 5.23 -8.99 4.85
C ALA A 123 3.99 -9.27 3.96
N ILE A 124 4.26 -9.78 2.76
CA ILE A 124 3.31 -10.59 1.97
C ILE A 124 3.25 -11.97 2.62
N SER A 125 2.22 -12.20 3.43
CA SER A 125 2.02 -13.48 4.13
C SER A 125 1.39 -14.52 3.20
N SER A 126 2.22 -15.34 2.55
CA SER A 126 1.87 -16.72 2.19
C SER A 126 2.29 -17.66 3.33
N SER A 127 1.46 -17.73 4.38
CA SER A 127 1.50 -18.75 5.45
C SER A 127 2.79 -19.00 6.26
N THR A 128 3.86 -18.22 6.09
CA THR A 128 5.10 -18.41 6.86
C THR A 128 5.37 -17.18 7.72
N ARG A 129 5.22 -17.36 9.03
CA ARG A 129 5.40 -16.34 10.06
C ARG A 129 6.91 -16.05 10.18
N LEU A 130 7.39 -14.98 9.57
CA LEU A 130 8.74 -14.45 9.81
C LEU A 130 8.63 -13.25 10.74
N THR A 131 8.98 -13.48 12.01
CA THR A 131 9.32 -12.44 12.99
C THR A 131 10.54 -11.67 12.48
N THR A 132 10.40 -10.36 12.31
CA THR A 132 11.51 -9.46 12.01
C THR A 132 12.36 -9.24 13.25
N CYS A 133 13.68 -9.34 13.10
CA CYS A 133 14.67 -8.70 13.96
C CYS A 133 15.25 -7.52 13.17
N TRP A 134 15.02 -6.33 13.74
CA TRP A 134 15.60 -5.00 13.48
C TRP A 134 15.42 -4.38 12.09
#